data_AF-A0A1X2G2E2-F1
#
_entry.id   AF-A0A1X2G2E2-F1
#
_cell.length_a   1.000
_cell.length_b   1.000
_cell.length_c   1.000
_cell.angle_alpha   90.00
_cell.angle_beta   90.00
_cell.angle_gamma   90.00
#
_symmetry.space_group_name_H-M   'P 1'
#
loop_
_entity.id
_entity.type
_entity.pdbx_description
1 polymer ?
#
loop_
_entity_poly.entity_id
_entity_poly.type
_entity_poly.pdbx_seq_one_letter_code
_entity_poly.pdbx_strand_id
1 'polypeptide(L)'
;MSGASIGQSLRLTDISPVAMQQMDVWADLPDEPLLATPPNPRHQIRRFSSAEYYVKAGYRKTVAIIKAWKQQHDITEIESSFGSPKTSVRQNITAYITEKLRHLDRLLLFYGQDIQQLRFLNYRGAQLVNHELVEIFVDGGRKYGSHASNCNSHDTYMSRLNEDGSFKSRRRQHAHPSPPQPR
;
A
#
# COMPACT_ATOMS: atom_id res chain seq x y z
N MET A 1 25.90 48.31 15.51
CA MET A 1 26.30 48.55 14.10
C MET A 1 27.25 47.45 13.68
N SER A 2 27.16 47.05 12.40
CA SER A 2 27.95 46.00 11.70
C SER A 2 27.68 44.55 12.14
N GLY A 3 27.20 43.61 11.32
CA GLY A 3 27.08 43.55 9.86
C GLY A 3 28.30 42.90 9.21
N ALA A 4 28.26 41.58 9.00
CA ALA A 4 29.08 40.80 8.07
C ALA A 4 28.62 39.33 8.13
N SER A 5 28.62 38.50 7.09
CA SER A 5 28.67 38.66 5.63
C SER A 5 28.24 37.30 5.07
N ILE A 6 27.40 37.30 4.05
CA ILE A 6 27.00 36.12 3.29
C ILE A 6 28.20 35.60 2.48
N GLY A 7 28.32 34.28 2.38
CA GLY A 7 28.92 33.57 1.24
C GLY A 7 30.44 33.58 1.13
N GLN A 8 31.08 32.48 1.56
CA GLN A 8 32.29 32.01 0.90
C GLN A 8 31.92 30.79 0.04
N SER A 9 32.01 30.98 -1.27
CA SER A 9 31.98 29.90 -2.26
C SER A 9 33.34 29.21 -2.19
N LEU A 10 33.36 27.95 -1.77
CA LEU A 10 34.57 27.11 -1.81
C LEU A 10 35.04 27.04 -3.28
N ARG A 11 36.17 27.68 -3.58
CA ARG A 11 36.81 27.60 -4.90
C ARG A 11 37.56 26.28 -4.97
N LEU A 12 37.52 25.64 -6.13
CA LEU A 12 38.12 24.32 -6.44
C LEU A 12 39.67 24.29 -6.35
N THR A 13 40.29 25.30 -5.74
CA THR A 13 41.74 25.45 -5.60
C THR A 13 42.26 25.17 -4.19
N ASP A 14 41.37 24.85 -3.24
CA ASP A 14 41.73 24.56 -1.85
C ASP A 14 42.02 23.06 -1.60
N ILE A 15 42.12 22.27 -2.67
CA ILE A 15 42.47 20.85 -2.57
C ILE A 15 43.99 20.76 -2.44
N SER A 16 44.45 20.37 -1.24
CA SER A 16 45.85 20.05 -0.97
C SER A 16 46.42 19.10 -2.02
N PRO A 17 47.68 19.27 -2.49
CA PRO A 17 48.30 18.35 -3.44
C PRO A 17 48.30 16.90 -2.97
N VAL A 18 48.23 16.66 -1.65
CA VAL A 18 48.07 15.33 -1.06
C VAL A 18 46.70 14.71 -1.40
N ALA A 19 45.63 15.52 -1.40
CA ALA A 19 44.29 15.04 -1.73
C ALA A 19 44.12 14.77 -3.25
N MET A 20 44.86 15.48 -4.11
CA MET A 20 44.93 15.16 -5.55
C MET A 20 45.67 13.83 -5.77
N GLN A 21 46.80 13.62 -5.10
CA GLN A 21 47.54 12.37 -5.18
C GLN A 21 46.75 11.18 -4.63
N GLN A 22 45.87 11.43 -3.66
CA GLN A 22 44.97 10.41 -3.11
C GLN A 22 43.75 10.13 -4.01
N MET A 23 43.41 10.99 -4.98
CA MET A 23 42.41 10.69 -6.02
C MET A 23 43.02 9.94 -7.20
N ASP A 24 44.27 10.26 -7.59
CA ASP A 24 44.98 9.53 -8.66
C ASP A 24 45.28 8.07 -8.28
N VAL A 25 45.47 7.78 -6.99
CA VAL A 25 45.64 6.39 -6.50
C VAL A 25 44.39 5.52 -6.68
N TRP A 26 43.20 6.11 -6.88
CA TRP A 26 41.98 5.35 -7.20
C TRP A 26 41.75 5.20 -8.71
N ALA A 27 42.54 5.87 -9.55
CA ALA A 27 42.43 5.79 -11.01
C ALA A 27 43.20 4.59 -11.61
N ASP A 28 44.22 4.09 -10.89
CA ASP A 28 45.04 2.96 -11.33
C ASP A 28 44.74 1.70 -10.51
N LEU A 29 43.54 1.15 -10.68
CA LEU A 29 43.30 -0.27 -10.38
C LEU A 29 43.89 -1.10 -11.52
N PRO A 30 44.81 -2.06 -11.25
CA PRO A 30 45.34 -2.91 -12.29
C PRO A 30 44.20 -3.73 -12.91
N ASP A 31 44.31 -3.98 -14.22
CA ASP A 31 43.44 -4.85 -15.00
C ASP A 31 43.45 -6.28 -14.43
N GLU A 32 42.78 -6.49 -13.31
CA GLU A 32 42.46 -7.81 -12.77
C GLU A 32 41.47 -8.45 -13.74
N PRO A 33 41.77 -9.65 -14.27
CA PRO A 33 40.92 -10.30 -15.24
C PRO A 33 39.56 -10.58 -14.60
N LEU A 34 38.58 -9.75 -14.97
CA LEU A 34 37.14 -9.95 -14.88
C LEU A 34 36.79 -11.27 -14.17
N LEU A 35 36.77 -11.23 -12.82
CA LEU A 35 36.08 -12.23 -12.03
C LEU A 35 34.67 -12.27 -12.61
N ALA A 36 34.41 -13.34 -13.35
CA ALA A 36 33.36 -13.43 -14.34
C ALA A 36 32.08 -12.79 -13.81
N THR A 37 31.69 -11.65 -14.37
CA THR A 37 30.30 -11.22 -14.33
C THR A 37 29.47 -12.44 -14.69
N PRO A 38 28.59 -12.94 -13.80
CA PRO A 38 27.72 -14.03 -14.16
C PRO A 38 27.00 -13.62 -15.45
N PRO A 39 26.92 -14.50 -16.47
CA PRO A 39 26.32 -14.17 -17.75
C PRO A 39 24.88 -13.76 -17.46
N ASN A 40 24.63 -12.45 -17.56
CA ASN A 40 23.39 -11.81 -17.15
C ASN A 40 22.25 -12.34 -18.02
N PRO A 41 21.38 -13.25 -17.53
CA PRO A 41 20.30 -13.75 -18.34
C PRO A 41 19.12 -12.83 -18.07
N ARG A 42 19.13 -11.66 -18.74
CA ARG A 42 18.06 -10.65 -18.74
C ARG A 42 17.91 -9.90 -17.40
N HIS A 43 18.25 -8.62 -17.39
CA HIS A 43 17.78 -7.67 -16.37
C HIS A 43 16.25 -7.75 -16.25
N GLN A 44 15.75 -8.50 -15.27
CA GLN A 44 14.32 -8.59 -15.01
C GLN A 44 13.96 -7.52 -13.98
N ILE A 45 13.33 -6.43 -14.44
CA ILE A 45 12.75 -5.44 -13.53
C ILE A 45 11.54 -6.09 -12.85
N ARG A 46 11.71 -6.49 -11.59
CA ARG A 46 10.62 -7.04 -10.78
C ARG A 46 9.89 -5.90 -10.10
N ARG A 47 8.56 -5.94 -10.15
CA ARG A 47 7.68 -4.96 -9.50
C ARG A 47 6.71 -5.72 -8.61
N PHE A 48 6.39 -5.17 -7.45
CA PHE A 48 5.35 -5.70 -6.58
C PHE A 48 4.39 -4.56 -6.24
N SER A 49 3.15 -4.67 -6.71
CA SER A 49 2.18 -3.60 -6.56
C SER A 49 1.57 -3.58 -5.15
N SER A 50 1.13 -2.40 -4.69
CA SER A 50 0.40 -2.27 -3.42
C SER A 50 -0.86 -3.15 -3.42
N ALA A 51 -1.52 -3.32 -4.57
CA ALA A 51 -2.69 -4.18 -4.68
C ALA A 51 -2.34 -5.66 -4.46
N GLU A 52 -1.24 -6.15 -5.05
CA GLU A 52 -0.74 -7.50 -4.80
C GLU A 52 -0.36 -7.68 -3.34
N TYR A 53 0.28 -6.68 -2.73
CA TYR A 53 0.63 -6.67 -1.31
C TYR A 53 -0.58 -6.89 -0.40
N TYR A 54 -1.59 -6.04 -0.51
CA TYR A 54 -2.76 -6.13 0.36
C TYR A 54 -3.57 -7.41 0.13
N VAL A 55 -3.56 -7.94 -1.10
CA VAL A 55 -4.17 -9.25 -1.39
C VAL A 55 -3.40 -10.37 -0.70
N LYS A 56 -2.07 -10.39 -0.89
CA LYS A 56 -1.21 -11.48 -0.42
C LYS A 56 -1.05 -11.49 1.10
N ALA A 57 -0.98 -10.31 1.72
CA ALA A 57 -0.98 -10.15 3.18
C ALA A 57 -2.34 -10.42 3.83
N GLY A 58 -3.39 -10.71 3.05
CA GLY A 58 -4.69 -11.13 3.57
C GLY A 58 -5.66 -10.00 3.94
N TYR A 59 -5.29 -8.73 3.75
CA TYR A 59 -6.12 -7.58 4.09
C TYR A 59 -7.48 -7.59 3.41
N ARG A 60 -7.58 -8.09 2.18
CA ARG A 60 -8.90 -8.19 1.50
C ARG A 60 -9.88 -9.08 2.25
N LYS A 61 -9.39 -10.21 2.78
CA LYS A 61 -10.21 -11.15 3.54
C LYS A 61 -10.62 -10.54 4.88
N THR A 62 -9.66 -9.99 5.62
CA THR A 62 -9.96 -9.38 6.93
C THR A 62 -10.86 -8.16 6.82
N VAL A 63 -10.69 -7.32 5.80
CA VAL A 63 -11.59 -6.17 5.55
C VAL A 63 -13.02 -6.63 5.26
N ALA A 64 -13.20 -7.70 4.48
CA ALA A 64 -14.52 -8.26 4.23
C ALA A 64 -15.18 -8.80 5.50
N ILE A 65 -14.40 -9.50 6.35
CA ILE A 65 -14.88 -10.00 7.65
C ILE A 65 -15.24 -8.85 8.59
N ILE A 66 -14.36 -7.84 8.72
CA ILE A 66 -14.63 -6.65 9.55
C ILE A 66 -15.91 -5.96 9.07
N LYS A 67 -16.13 -5.85 7.75
CA LYS A 67 -17.36 -5.27 7.21
C LYS A 67 -18.60 -6.07 7.62
N ALA A 68 -18.55 -7.39 7.54
CA ALA A 68 -19.66 -8.24 7.98
C ALA A 68 -19.92 -8.10 9.48
N TRP A 69 -18.86 -8.10 10.31
CA TRP A 69 -18.99 -7.92 11.75
C TRP A 69 -19.52 -6.53 12.12
N LYS A 70 -19.09 -5.48 11.42
CA LYS A 70 -19.66 -4.14 11.60
C LYS A 70 -21.16 -4.06 11.32
N GLN A 71 -21.67 -4.90 10.42
CA GLN A 71 -23.10 -4.99 10.15
C GLN A 71 -23.81 -5.79 11.24
N GLN A 72 -23.24 -6.93 11.66
CA GLN A 72 -23.80 -7.78 12.70
C GLN A 72 -23.88 -7.12 14.08
N HIS A 73 -22.91 -6.25 14.40
CA HIS A 73 -22.82 -5.57 15.69
C HIS A 73 -23.43 -4.15 15.68
N ASP A 74 -24.18 -3.77 14.64
CA ASP A 74 -24.77 -2.43 14.40
C ASP A 74 -23.77 -1.26 14.44
N ILE A 75 -22.47 -1.56 14.36
CA ILE A 75 -21.41 -0.55 14.38
C ILE A 75 -21.54 0.37 13.17
N THR A 76 -22.00 -0.15 12.03
CA THR A 76 -22.19 0.64 10.81
C THR A 76 -23.26 1.73 11.02
N GLU A 77 -24.35 1.40 11.70
CA GLU A 77 -25.44 2.33 11.98
C GLU A 77 -24.96 3.41 12.97
N ILE A 78 -24.30 2.98 14.05
CA ILE A 78 -23.66 3.88 15.02
C ILE A 78 -22.65 4.80 14.31
N GLU A 79 -21.81 4.29 13.42
CA GLU A 79 -20.84 5.10 12.67
C GLU A 79 -21.51 6.12 11.75
N SER A 80 -22.62 5.74 11.12
CA SER A 80 -23.37 6.57 10.18
C SER A 80 -24.23 7.63 10.84
N SER A 81 -24.68 7.40 12.09
CA SER A 81 -25.48 8.37 12.84
C SER A 81 -24.65 9.60 13.24
N PHE A 82 -23.32 9.45 13.32
CA PHE A 82 -22.43 10.56 13.55
C PHE A 82 -22.27 11.41 12.28
N GLY A 83 -22.65 12.69 12.38
CA GLY A 83 -22.23 13.68 11.39
C GLY A 83 -20.70 13.72 11.28
N SER A 84 -20.18 13.98 10.07
CA SER A 84 -18.74 14.19 9.91
C SER A 84 -18.31 15.39 10.77
N PRO A 85 -17.21 15.30 11.54
CA PRO A 85 -16.70 16.42 12.33
C PRO A 85 -16.52 17.69 11.52
N LYS A 86 -16.18 17.55 10.23
CA LYS A 86 -15.98 18.68 9.31
C LYS A 86 -17.27 19.40 8.88
N THR A 87 -18.42 18.73 8.95
CA THR A 87 -19.71 19.25 8.47
C THR A 87 -20.68 19.54 9.61
N SER A 88 -20.29 19.26 10.86
CA SER A 88 -21.14 19.46 12.03
C SER A 88 -21.13 20.94 12.44
N VAL A 89 -22.31 21.52 12.63
CA VAL A 89 -22.46 22.90 13.10
C VAL A 89 -21.87 23.03 14.50
N ARG A 90 -21.02 24.05 14.75
CA ARG A 90 -20.34 24.27 16.04
C ARG A 90 -21.29 24.30 17.25
N GLN A 91 -22.53 24.72 17.05
CA GLN A 91 -23.57 24.80 18.10
C GLN A 91 -24.00 23.41 18.62
N ASN A 92 -23.69 22.33 17.90
CA ASN A 92 -24.08 20.96 18.25
C ASN A 92 -22.92 20.09 18.77
N ILE A 93 -21.77 20.69 19.09
CA ILE A 93 -20.59 19.93 19.55
C ILE A 93 -20.89 19.15 20.83
N THR A 94 -21.61 19.73 21.78
CA THR A 94 -21.99 19.03 23.01
C THR A 94 -22.87 17.82 22.73
N ALA A 95 -23.87 17.97 21.86
CA ALA A 95 -24.73 16.86 21.45
C ALA A 95 -23.92 15.77 20.70
N TYR A 96 -23.00 16.18 19.84
CA TYR A 96 -22.08 15.27 19.14
C TYR A 96 -21.19 14.47 20.10
N ILE A 97 -20.59 15.13 21.09
CA ILE A 97 -19.76 14.49 22.11
C ILE A 97 -20.60 13.54 22.95
N THR A 98 -21.78 13.97 23.41
CA THR A 98 -22.68 13.14 24.20
C THR A 98 -23.12 11.89 23.44
N GLU A 99 -23.44 12.00 22.16
CA GLU A 99 -23.81 10.85 21.33
C GLU A 99 -22.62 9.90 21.10
N LYS A 100 -21.40 10.43 20.92
CA LYS A 100 -20.18 9.62 20.85
C LYS A 100 -19.91 8.86 22.15
N LEU A 101 -20.07 9.54 23.29
CA LEU A 101 -19.88 8.95 24.61
C LEU A 101 -20.95 7.89 24.92
N ARG A 102 -22.19 8.09 24.47
CA ARG A 102 -23.28 7.11 24.63
C ARG A 102 -22.95 5.74 24.04
N HIS A 103 -22.24 5.70 22.91
CA HIS A 103 -21.85 4.44 22.24
C HIS A 103 -20.40 4.03 22.51
N LEU A 104 -19.70 4.71 23.43
CA LEU A 104 -18.26 4.54 23.62
C LEU A 104 -17.90 3.10 23.99
N ASP A 105 -18.59 2.50 24.96
CA ASP A 105 -18.29 1.15 25.44
C ASP A 105 -18.42 0.11 24.31
N ARG A 106 -19.47 0.24 23.49
CA ARG A 106 -19.72 -0.67 22.36
C ARG A 106 -18.65 -0.53 21.27
N LEU A 107 -18.20 0.71 21.00
CA LEU A 107 -17.10 0.96 20.08
C LEU A 107 -15.76 0.45 20.63
N LEU A 108 -15.49 0.62 21.93
CA LEU A 108 -14.28 0.13 22.58
C LEU A 108 -14.21 -1.39 22.58
N LEU A 109 -15.30 -2.08 22.89
CA LEU A 109 -15.37 -3.54 22.81
C LEU A 109 -15.10 -4.04 21.39
N PHE A 110 -15.78 -3.46 20.39
CA PHE A 110 -15.62 -3.87 19.00
C PHE A 110 -14.19 -3.64 18.47
N TYR A 111 -13.65 -2.44 18.67
CA TYR A 111 -12.33 -2.07 18.13
C TYR A 111 -11.15 -2.56 18.97
N GLY A 112 -11.37 -2.77 20.27
CA GLY A 112 -10.36 -3.19 21.23
C GLY A 112 -10.23 -4.70 21.33
N GLN A 113 -11.35 -5.43 21.31
CA GLN A 113 -11.39 -6.87 21.53
C GLN A 113 -11.80 -7.62 20.27
N ASP A 114 -12.98 -7.35 19.71
CA ASP A 114 -13.57 -8.21 18.67
C ASP A 114 -12.65 -8.32 17.44
N ILE A 115 -12.19 -7.19 16.90
CA ILE A 115 -11.33 -7.20 15.71
C ILE A 115 -9.85 -7.42 16.00
N GLN A 116 -9.43 -7.58 17.26
CA GLN A 116 -8.02 -7.65 17.64
C GLN A 116 -7.31 -8.82 16.96
N GLN A 117 -7.97 -9.98 16.91
CA GLN A 117 -7.44 -11.15 16.22
C GLN A 117 -7.23 -10.89 14.73
N LEU A 118 -8.16 -10.18 14.08
CA LEU A 118 -8.03 -9.82 12.67
C LEU A 118 -6.88 -8.82 12.42
N ARG A 119 -6.64 -7.89 13.36
CA ARG A 119 -5.46 -7.00 13.31
C ARG A 119 -4.16 -7.78 13.46
N PHE A 120 -4.12 -8.76 14.37
CA PHE A 120 -2.96 -9.64 14.51
C PHE A 120 -2.69 -10.45 13.23
N LEU A 121 -3.74 -11.00 12.62
CA LEU A 121 -3.62 -11.71 11.33
C LEU A 121 -3.08 -10.80 10.22
N ASN A 122 -3.56 -9.55 10.14
CA ASN A 122 -3.04 -8.57 9.19
C ASN A 122 -1.56 -8.26 9.43
N TYR A 123 -1.16 -8.08 10.69
CA TYR A 123 0.24 -7.86 11.04
C TYR A 123 1.12 -9.06 10.63
N ARG A 124 0.71 -10.27 11.00
CA ARG A 124 1.42 -11.50 10.61
C ARG A 124 1.52 -11.64 9.09
N GLY A 125 0.43 -11.39 8.38
CA GLY A 125 0.39 -11.42 6.91
C GLY A 125 1.34 -10.41 6.28
N ALA A 126 1.40 -9.19 6.82
CA ALA A 126 2.36 -8.17 6.41
C ALA A 126 3.81 -8.62 6.61
N GLN A 127 4.14 -9.22 7.77
CA GLN A 127 5.50 -9.72 8.04
C GLN A 127 5.92 -10.80 7.03
N LEU A 128 5.03 -11.75 6.73
CA LEU A 128 5.30 -12.81 5.75
C LEU A 128 5.53 -12.25 4.34
N VAL A 129 4.71 -11.28 3.91
CA VAL A 129 4.90 -10.65 2.59
C VAL A 129 6.18 -9.82 2.56
N ASN A 130 6.51 -9.09 3.63
CA ASN A 130 7.76 -8.34 3.69
C ASN A 130 8.99 -9.24 3.55
N HIS A 131 9.01 -10.39 4.23
CA HIS A 131 10.06 -11.39 4.07
C HIS A 131 10.17 -11.85 2.60
N GLU A 132 9.04 -12.17 1.98
CA GLU A 132 9.02 -12.58 0.57
C GLU A 132 9.47 -11.45 -0.39
N LEU A 133 9.16 -10.19 -0.08
CA LEU A 133 9.66 -9.06 -0.88
C LEU A 133 11.18 -8.93 -0.83
N VAL A 134 11.78 -9.15 0.34
CA VAL A 134 13.24 -9.20 0.49
C VAL A 134 13.80 -10.33 -0.35
N GLU A 135 13.20 -11.53 -0.27
CA GLU A 135 13.62 -12.67 -1.08
C GLU A 135 13.54 -12.36 -2.59
N ILE A 136 12.46 -11.73 -3.06
CA ILE A 136 12.25 -11.41 -4.49
C ILE A 136 13.24 -10.36 -5.00
N PHE A 137 13.52 -9.32 -4.21
CA PHE A 137 14.27 -8.14 -4.66
C PHE A 137 15.76 -8.18 -4.33
N VAL A 138 16.15 -8.87 -3.26
CA VAL A 138 17.54 -8.96 -2.81
C VAL A 138 18.12 -10.32 -3.20
N ASP A 139 17.47 -11.40 -2.79
CA ASP A 139 18.01 -12.76 -2.94
C ASP A 139 17.71 -13.40 -4.31
N GLY A 140 16.95 -12.70 -5.17
CA GLY A 140 16.59 -13.17 -6.51
C GLY A 140 15.46 -14.20 -6.54
N GLY A 141 14.75 -14.42 -5.43
CA GLY A 141 13.62 -15.34 -5.27
C GLY A 141 12.46 -15.13 -6.24
N ARG A 142 11.67 -16.17 -6.52
CA ARG A 142 10.64 -16.12 -7.58
C ARG A 142 9.35 -15.44 -7.09
N LYS A 143 8.96 -14.32 -7.72
CA LYS A 143 7.69 -13.60 -7.40
C LYS A 143 6.44 -14.45 -7.65
N TYR A 144 6.43 -15.17 -8.77
CA TYR A 144 5.38 -16.12 -9.12
C TYR A 144 5.98 -17.51 -8.98
N GLY A 145 5.27 -18.41 -8.29
CA GLY A 145 5.70 -19.81 -8.21
C GLY A 145 5.92 -20.37 -9.61
N SER A 146 6.86 -21.31 -9.76
CA SER A 146 6.92 -22.14 -10.97
C SER A 146 5.52 -22.68 -11.19
N HIS A 147 4.90 -22.38 -12.34
CA HIS A 147 3.54 -22.80 -12.63
C HIS A 147 3.36 -24.28 -12.30
N ALA A 148 2.67 -24.59 -11.19
CA ALA A 148 1.78 -25.72 -11.23
C ALA A 148 0.65 -25.25 -12.14
N SER A 149 0.74 -25.62 -13.41
CA SER A 149 -0.38 -25.62 -14.35
C SER A 149 -1.43 -26.62 -13.86
N ASN A 150 -2.06 -26.34 -12.73
CA ASN A 150 -3.22 -27.07 -12.28
C ASN A 150 -3.92 -26.26 -11.17
N CYS A 151 -5.24 -26.12 -11.33
CA CYS A 151 -6.22 -25.42 -10.51
C CYS A 151 -6.23 -23.86 -10.55
N ASN A 152 -7.44 -23.31 -10.77
CA ASN A 152 -7.89 -21.91 -10.73
C ASN A 152 -7.93 -21.08 -12.04
N SER A 153 -7.33 -21.49 -13.16
CA SER A 153 -7.49 -20.73 -14.42
C SER A 153 -8.91 -20.86 -14.98
N HIS A 154 -9.51 -22.05 -14.90
CA HIS A 154 -10.86 -22.31 -15.39
C HIS A 154 -11.91 -21.60 -14.54
N ASP A 155 -11.85 -21.71 -13.21
CA ASP A 155 -12.81 -21.06 -12.32
C ASP A 155 -12.72 -19.53 -12.39
N THR A 156 -11.50 -18.99 -12.53
CA THR A 156 -11.31 -17.55 -12.74
C THR A 156 -11.87 -17.10 -14.08
N TYR A 157 -11.70 -17.89 -15.14
CA TYR A 157 -12.28 -17.61 -16.46
C TYR A 157 -13.81 -17.66 -16.39
N MET A 158 -14.37 -18.73 -15.83
CA MET A 158 -15.82 -18.92 -15.67
C MET A 158 -16.45 -17.83 -14.80
N SER A 159 -15.79 -17.36 -13.75
CA SER A 159 -16.31 -16.28 -12.90
C SER A 159 -16.49 -14.94 -13.62
N ARG A 160 -15.74 -14.71 -14.72
CA ARG A 160 -15.79 -13.50 -15.54
C ARG A 160 -16.86 -13.57 -16.62
N LEU A 161 -17.46 -14.73 -16.83
CA LEU A 161 -18.58 -14.90 -17.75
C LEU A 161 -19.92 -14.72 -17.01
N ASN A 162 -20.90 -14.24 -17.76
CA ASN A 162 -22.32 -14.30 -17.45
C ASN A 162 -22.84 -15.72 -17.74
N GLU A 163 -24.07 -16.02 -17.34
CA GLU A 163 -24.69 -17.35 -17.57
C GLU A 163 -24.82 -17.71 -19.05
N ASP A 164 -24.89 -16.70 -19.93
CA ASP A 164 -24.91 -16.83 -21.39
C ASP A 164 -23.51 -17.01 -22.01
N GLY A 165 -22.45 -17.07 -21.19
CA GLY A 165 -21.07 -17.19 -21.64
C GLY A 165 -20.43 -15.88 -22.13
N SER A 166 -21.12 -14.74 -22.03
CA SER A 166 -20.54 -13.43 -22.38
C SER A 166 -19.69 -12.86 -21.24
N PHE A 167 -18.67 -12.04 -21.52
CA PHE A 167 -17.88 -11.43 -20.45
C PHE A 167 -18.66 -10.34 -19.70
N LYS A 168 -18.63 -10.40 -18.35
CA LYS A 168 -19.21 -9.39 -17.46
C LYS A 168 -18.64 -8.00 -17.79
N SER A 169 -19.52 -7.07 -18.18
CA SER A 169 -19.13 -5.69 -18.51
C SER A 169 -18.57 -4.96 -17.29
N ARG A 170 -17.40 -4.35 -17.42
CA ARG A 170 -16.71 -3.59 -16.35
C ARG A 170 -17.06 -2.10 -16.36
N ARG A 171 -18.19 -1.70 -16.96
CA ARG A 171 -18.55 -0.29 -17.09
C ARG A 171 -19.27 0.16 -15.83
N ARG A 172 -18.61 0.99 -15.00
CA ARG A 172 -19.30 1.83 -14.01
C ARG A 172 -20.23 2.77 -14.79
N GLN A 173 -21.50 2.43 -14.89
CA GLN A 173 -22.49 3.35 -15.43
C GLN A 173 -22.76 4.41 -14.36
N HIS A 174 -22.17 5.58 -14.52
CA HIS A 174 -22.69 6.76 -13.86
C HIS A 174 -24.00 7.11 -14.57
N ALA A 175 -25.11 7.07 -13.83
CA ALA A 175 -26.39 7.54 -14.35
C ALA A 175 -26.26 9.03 -14.67
N HIS A 176 -26.40 9.40 -15.93
CA HIS A 176 -26.58 10.79 -16.33
C HIS A 176 -28.04 11.17 -16.04
N PRO A 177 -28.32 12.28 -15.34
CA PRO A 177 -29.69 12.74 -15.17
C PRO A 177 -30.28 13.12 -16.53
N SER A 178 -31.50 12.65 -16.80
CA SER A 178 -32.25 12.94 -18.02
C SER A 178 -32.46 14.45 -18.17
N PRO A 179 -32.31 15.02 -19.38
CA PRO A 179 -32.56 16.43 -19.60
C PRO A 179 -34.04 16.78 -19.36
N PRO A 180 -34.35 17.97 -18.82
CA PRO A 180 -35.72 18.38 -18.54
C PRO A 180 -36.51 18.54 -19.84
N GLN A 181 -37.74 18.04 -19.86
CA GLN A 181 -38.63 18.19 -20.99
C GLN A 181 -39.18 19.63 -21.08
N PRO A 182 -39.31 20.19 -22.29
CA PRO A 182 -39.88 21.51 -22.48
C PRO A 182 -41.38 21.52 -22.18
N ARG A 183 -41.85 22.64 -21.63
CA ARG A 183 -43.25 22.93 -21.29
C ARG A 183 -44.11 23.18 -22.51
#